data_AF-A0A2E4P889-F1
#
_entry.id   AF-A0A2E4P889-F1
#
_cell.length_a   1.000
_cell.length_b   1.000
_cell.length_c   1.000
_cell.angle_alpha   90.00
_cell.angle_beta   90.00
_cell.angle_gamma   90.00
#
_symmetry.space_group_name_H-M   'P 1'
#
loop_
_entity.id
_entity.type
_entity.pdbx_description
1 polymer ?
#
loop_
_entity_poly.entity_id
_entity_poly.type
_entity_poly.pdbx_seq_one_letter_code
_entity_poly.pdbx_strand_id
1 'polypeptide(L)'
;MDLITLDRIKLLHPDIRQEVRAGYEFVNNKQLGKGVRLRFAHTLRTPEEQNALYAQGRTKPGKVVTKAKAWQSIHNYGLAFDIVLLIDRDGNGTFETASWGIKADFDKDRQADWMEVVNYFKSIGFVWGGDWKSFKDYPHFEKSFGHTWRTLKAKYDKGDTFTEVIDGKTYTWVNL
;
A
#
# COMPACT_ATOMS: atom_id res chain seq x y z
N MET A 1 0.56 14.05 10.77
CA MET A 1 0.33 13.05 9.70
C MET A 1 1.33 13.27 8.58
N ASP A 2 1.68 12.22 7.83
CA ASP A 2 2.60 12.27 6.69
C ASP A 2 1.86 12.74 5.43
N LEU A 3 2.23 13.90 4.88
CA LEU A 3 1.53 14.51 3.73
C LEU A 3 1.61 13.63 2.48
N ILE A 4 2.76 13.00 2.25
CA ILE A 4 2.97 12.09 1.11
C ILE A 4 1.96 10.93 1.15
N THR A 5 1.74 10.36 2.33
CA THR A 5 0.74 9.31 2.51
C THR A 5 -0.67 9.82 2.23
N LEU A 6 -1.03 11.01 2.73
CA LEU A 6 -2.35 11.60 2.49
C LEU A 6 -2.61 11.83 0.99
N ASP A 7 -1.62 12.30 0.24
CA ASP A 7 -1.74 12.45 -1.21
C ASP A 7 -1.87 11.11 -1.93
N ARG A 8 -1.08 10.10 -1.51
CA ARG A 8 -1.17 8.74 -2.07
C ARG A 8 -2.52 8.08 -1.81
N ILE A 9 -3.14 8.34 -0.66
CA ILE A 9 -4.47 7.81 -0.32
C ILE A 9 -5.53 8.34 -1.28
N LYS A 10 -5.44 9.60 -1.75
CA LYS A 10 -6.39 10.14 -2.74
C LYS A 10 -6.49 9.24 -3.98
N LEU A 11 -5.38 8.61 -4.36
CA LEU A 11 -5.29 7.75 -5.54
C LEU A 11 -5.78 6.32 -5.32
N LEU A 12 -6.30 5.98 -4.13
CA LEU A 12 -6.95 4.69 -3.92
C LEU A 12 -8.35 4.67 -4.53
N HIS A 13 -8.82 3.48 -4.85
CA HIS A 13 -10.17 3.23 -5.31
C HIS A 13 -11.19 3.79 -4.32
N PRO A 14 -12.26 4.49 -4.76
CA PRO A 14 -13.25 5.08 -3.86
C PRO A 14 -13.78 4.13 -2.78
N ASP A 15 -14.03 2.86 -3.13
CA ASP A 15 -14.55 1.84 -2.21
C ASP A 15 -13.65 1.48 -1.02
N ILE A 16 -12.34 1.80 -1.07
CA ILE A 16 -11.43 1.59 0.07
C ILE A 16 -10.82 2.88 0.60
N ARG A 17 -10.90 3.98 -0.14
CA ARG A 17 -10.17 5.23 0.14
C ARG A 17 -10.44 5.78 1.53
N GLN A 18 -11.71 5.89 1.91
CA GLN A 18 -12.09 6.44 3.21
C GLN A 18 -11.69 5.51 4.36
N GLU A 19 -11.89 4.21 4.20
CA GLU A 19 -11.52 3.20 5.19
C GLU A 19 -10.00 3.17 5.42
N VAL A 20 -9.21 3.19 4.34
CA VAL A 20 -7.74 3.24 4.42
C VAL A 20 -7.27 4.54 5.07
N ARG A 21 -7.92 5.68 4.77
CA ARG A 21 -7.63 6.94 5.45
C ARG A 21 -7.88 6.85 6.96
N ALA A 22 -9.06 6.37 7.34
CA ALA A 22 -9.42 6.23 8.75
C ALA A 22 -8.46 5.26 9.46
N GLY A 23 -8.06 4.17 8.79
CA GLY A 23 -7.08 3.23 9.31
C GLY A 23 -5.69 3.82 9.47
N TYR A 24 -5.23 4.59 8.49
CA TYR A 24 -3.99 5.34 8.59
C TYR A 24 -3.98 6.31 9.77
N GLU A 25 -5.05 7.07 9.94
CA GLU A 25 -5.21 8.02 11.05
C GLU A 25 -5.27 7.28 12.40
N PHE A 26 -6.02 6.17 12.47
CA PHE A 26 -6.13 5.36 13.68
C PHE A 26 -4.76 4.80 14.10
N VAL A 27 -4.06 4.11 13.20
CA VAL A 27 -2.77 3.48 13.50
C VAL A 27 -1.76 4.50 14.03
N ASN A 28 -1.65 5.67 13.38
CA ASN A 28 -0.71 6.70 13.81
C ASN A 28 -1.10 7.42 15.11
N ASN A 29 -2.39 7.44 15.46
CA ASN A 29 -2.88 8.15 16.64
C ASN A 29 -3.09 7.24 17.86
N LYS A 30 -3.23 5.93 17.65
CA LYS A 30 -3.73 4.98 18.65
C LYS A 30 -2.92 3.70 18.78
N GLN A 31 -2.04 3.38 17.83
CA GLN A 31 -1.20 2.18 17.89
C GLN A 31 0.25 2.62 18.02
N LEU A 32 0.79 3.23 16.96
CA LEU A 32 2.19 3.65 16.92
C LEU A 32 2.46 4.78 17.91
N GLY A 33 3.49 4.59 18.72
CA GLY A 33 3.95 5.52 19.72
C GLY A 33 4.89 6.59 19.19
N LYS A 34 5.55 7.28 20.13
CA LYS A 34 6.45 8.40 19.81
C LYS A 34 7.64 7.93 18.99
N GLY A 35 8.00 8.71 17.99
CA GLY A 35 9.16 8.44 17.13
C GLY A 35 8.88 7.48 15.98
N VAL A 36 7.64 6.97 15.86
CA VAL A 36 7.25 6.04 14.79
C VAL A 36 6.10 6.64 13.98
N ARG A 37 6.19 6.52 12.66
CA ARG A 37 5.19 7.04 11.72
C ARG A 37 4.96 6.04 10.61
N LEU A 38 3.72 5.63 10.42
CA LEU A 38 3.34 4.89 9.23
C LEU A 38 3.43 5.79 7.99
N ARG A 39 3.97 5.26 6.90
CA ARG A 39 3.86 5.81 5.56
C ARG A 39 3.36 4.74 4.59
N PHE A 40 2.48 5.13 3.67
CA PHE A 40 2.20 4.31 2.49
C PHE A 40 3.24 4.62 1.43
N ALA A 41 4.18 3.69 1.23
CA ALA A 41 5.25 3.79 0.24
C ALA A 41 4.67 3.81 -1.19
N HIS A 42 3.64 3.00 -1.44
CA HIS A 42 2.91 2.95 -2.70
C HIS A 42 1.41 2.75 -2.46
N THR A 43 0.59 3.27 -3.37
CA THR A 43 -0.86 3.02 -3.43
C THR A 43 -1.21 2.61 -4.87
N LEU A 44 -1.80 3.49 -5.67
CA LEU A 44 -1.98 3.27 -7.10
C LEU A 44 -0.61 3.19 -7.79
N ARG A 45 -0.45 2.20 -8.67
CA ARG A 45 0.68 2.10 -9.59
C ARG A 45 0.13 1.98 -11.00
N THR A 46 0.50 2.87 -11.91
CA THR A 46 0.01 2.79 -13.29
C THR A 46 0.54 1.54 -14.00
N PRO A 47 -0.08 1.09 -15.11
CA PRO A 47 0.45 0.00 -15.92
C PRO A 47 1.89 0.25 -16.39
N GLU A 48 2.22 1.49 -16.74
CA GLU A 48 3.56 1.91 -17.18
C GLU A 48 4.57 1.79 -16.04
N GLU A 49 4.22 2.27 -14.85
CA GLU A 49 5.05 2.14 -13.65
C GLU A 49 5.25 0.67 -13.27
N GLN A 50 4.22 -0.16 -13.37
CA GLN A 50 4.31 -1.60 -13.09
C GLN A 50 5.19 -2.32 -14.11
N ASN A 51 5.14 -1.95 -15.39
CA ASN A 51 6.05 -2.48 -16.41
C ASN A 51 7.50 -2.06 -16.16
N ALA A 52 7.73 -0.80 -15.75
CA ALA A 52 9.05 -0.33 -15.38
C ALA A 52 9.61 -1.10 -14.16
N LEU A 53 8.76 -1.38 -13.17
CA LEU A 53 9.11 -2.17 -11.99
C LEU A 53 9.40 -3.64 -12.37
N TYR A 54 8.60 -4.24 -13.26
CA TYR A 54 8.80 -5.59 -13.75
C TYR A 54 10.12 -5.75 -14.54
N ALA A 55 10.57 -4.71 -15.24
CA ALA A 55 11.82 -4.71 -15.98
C ALA A 55 13.06 -4.82 -15.08
N GLN A 56 12.98 -4.41 -13.81
CA GLN A 56 14.09 -4.44 -12.86
C GLN A 56 14.55 -5.88 -12.57
N GLY A 57 15.86 -6.12 -12.69
CA GLY A 57 16.46 -7.45 -12.57
C GLY A 57 16.14 -8.40 -13.73
N ARG A 58 15.59 -7.88 -14.82
CA ARG A 58 15.29 -8.62 -16.06
C ARG A 58 15.93 -7.95 -17.27
N THR A 59 15.36 -6.82 -17.67
CA THR A 59 15.83 -6.00 -18.81
C THR A 59 16.49 -4.71 -18.36
N LYS A 60 16.40 -4.37 -17.07
CA LYS A 60 17.14 -3.28 -16.41
C LYS A 60 17.92 -3.83 -15.21
N PRO A 61 19.06 -3.23 -14.83
CA PRO A 61 19.79 -3.61 -13.62
C PRO A 61 18.93 -3.52 -12.35
N GLY A 62 19.30 -4.26 -11.32
CA GLY A 62 18.64 -4.26 -10.01
C GLY A 62 18.10 -5.62 -9.59
N LYS A 63 17.52 -5.70 -8.39
CA LYS A 63 16.88 -6.94 -7.90
C LYS A 63 15.48 -7.10 -8.49
N VAL A 64 15.04 -8.33 -8.72
CA VAL A 64 13.64 -8.61 -9.05
C VAL A 64 12.76 -8.30 -7.84
N VAL A 65 11.96 -7.25 -7.93
CA VAL A 65 11.06 -6.78 -6.86
C VAL A 65 9.59 -7.11 -7.10
N THR A 66 9.24 -7.57 -8.30
CA THR A 66 7.88 -8.02 -8.61
C THR A 66 7.88 -9.13 -9.66
N LYS A 67 6.86 -9.98 -9.60
CA LYS A 67 6.51 -10.97 -10.63
C LYS A 67 5.33 -10.54 -11.50
N ALA A 68 4.60 -9.50 -11.09
CA ALA A 68 3.42 -9.02 -11.81
C ALA A 68 3.84 -8.10 -12.96
N LYS A 69 3.33 -8.36 -14.16
CA LYS A 69 3.35 -7.41 -15.27
C LYS A 69 2.27 -6.34 -15.07
N ALA A 70 2.21 -5.36 -15.96
CA ALA A 70 1.06 -4.44 -16.04
C ALA A 70 -0.27 -5.21 -15.98
N TRP A 71 -1.20 -4.69 -15.19
CA TRP A 71 -2.54 -5.25 -14.94
C TRP A 71 -2.56 -6.62 -14.24
N GLN A 72 -1.42 -7.09 -13.74
CA GLN A 72 -1.35 -8.31 -12.92
C GLN A 72 -1.13 -8.01 -11.43
N SER A 73 -1.05 -6.73 -11.07
CA SER A 73 -0.90 -6.24 -9.71
C SER A 73 -2.19 -5.57 -9.24
N ILE A 74 -2.61 -5.82 -8.00
CA ILE A 74 -3.80 -5.17 -7.43
C ILE A 74 -3.59 -3.65 -7.28
N HIS A 75 -2.35 -3.19 -7.15
CA HIS A 75 -2.02 -1.76 -7.21
C HIS A 75 -2.48 -1.07 -8.50
N ASN A 76 -2.60 -1.80 -9.62
CA ASN A 76 -3.05 -1.21 -10.89
C ASN A 76 -4.54 -0.82 -10.87
N TYR A 77 -5.28 -1.28 -9.86
CA TYR A 77 -6.71 -1.02 -9.70
C TYR A 77 -7.00 -0.10 -8.50
N GLY A 78 -5.96 0.44 -7.85
CA GLY A 78 -6.11 1.30 -6.67
C GLY A 78 -6.61 0.57 -5.42
N LEU A 79 -6.50 -0.76 -5.37
CA LEU A 79 -7.06 -1.61 -4.31
C LEU A 79 -6.00 -2.20 -3.37
N ALA A 80 -4.77 -1.68 -3.44
CA ALA A 80 -3.64 -2.12 -2.63
C ALA A 80 -2.77 -0.94 -2.21
N PHE A 81 -2.04 -1.14 -1.11
CA PHE A 81 -1.03 -0.21 -0.64
C PHE A 81 0.14 -0.96 0.00
N ASP A 82 1.33 -0.38 -0.13
CA ASP A 82 2.56 -0.87 0.50
C ASP A 82 2.93 0.04 1.67
N ILE A 83 3.27 -0.54 2.82
CA ILE A 83 3.68 0.22 4.01
C ILE A 83 5.20 0.32 4.16
N VAL A 84 5.63 1.37 4.85
CA VAL A 84 6.96 1.51 5.44
C VAL A 84 6.82 2.28 6.75
N LEU A 85 7.66 1.96 7.73
CA LEU A 85 7.71 2.73 8.98
C LEU A 85 8.81 3.79 8.85
N LEU A 86 8.48 5.03 9.18
CA LEU A 86 9.44 6.11 9.32
C LEU A 86 9.75 6.30 10.79
N ILE A 87 11.04 6.36 11.11
CA ILE A 87 11.56 6.41 12.47
C ILE A 87 12.29 7.73 12.64
N ASP A 88 11.93 8.43 13.71
CA ASP A 88 12.59 9.61 14.24
C ASP A 88 13.49 9.16 15.39
N ARG A 89 14.80 9.10 15.13
CA ARG A 89 15.77 8.52 16.07
C ARG A 89 16.30 9.53 17.08
N ASP A 90 16.25 10.82 16.76
CA ASP A 90 16.74 11.90 17.61
C ASP A 90 15.62 12.69 18.31
N GLY A 91 14.36 12.38 18.01
CA GLY A 91 13.18 12.97 18.63
C GLY A 91 12.86 14.38 18.12
N ASN A 92 13.40 14.77 16.96
CA ASN A 92 13.24 16.12 16.41
C ASN A 92 11.97 16.28 15.53
N GLY A 93 11.23 15.20 15.29
CA GLY A 93 10.00 15.16 14.48
C GLY A 93 10.21 15.03 12.97
N THR A 94 11.43 14.78 12.48
CA THR A 94 11.74 14.74 11.03
C THR A 94 11.65 13.35 10.40
N PHE A 95 11.56 12.28 11.19
CA PHE A 95 11.36 10.89 10.72
C PHE A 95 12.29 10.49 9.57
N GLU A 96 13.59 10.64 9.82
CA GLU A 96 14.69 10.55 8.86
C GLU A 96 15.04 9.13 8.40
N THR A 97 14.55 8.10 9.09
CA THR A 97 14.89 6.70 8.78
C THR A 97 13.68 5.91 8.29
N ALA A 98 13.76 5.33 7.09
CA ALA A 98 12.79 4.33 6.63
C ALA A 98 13.18 2.92 7.13
N SER A 99 12.19 2.15 7.59
CA SER A 99 12.37 0.80 8.12
C SER A 99 11.32 -0.17 7.58
N TRP A 100 11.79 -1.37 7.22
CA TRP A 100 11.00 -2.55 6.85
C TRP A 100 11.12 -3.68 7.89
N GLY A 101 11.54 -3.33 9.11
CA GLY A 101 11.79 -4.29 10.19
C GLY A 101 10.49 -4.85 10.78
N ILE A 102 10.06 -6.03 10.31
CA ILE A 102 8.80 -6.66 10.76
C ILE A 102 8.79 -7.11 12.23
N LYS A 103 9.95 -7.13 12.90
CA LYS A 103 10.12 -7.54 14.31
C LYS A 103 10.62 -6.40 15.20
N ALA A 104 10.82 -5.21 14.64
CA ALA A 104 11.34 -4.09 15.39
C ALA A 104 10.23 -3.49 16.26
N ASP A 105 10.61 -3.09 17.46
CA ASP A 105 9.82 -2.37 18.46
C ASP A 105 10.57 -1.05 18.71
N PHE A 106 10.17 -0.01 17.98
CA PHE A 106 10.80 1.30 17.96
C PHE A 106 10.23 2.22 19.04
N ASP A 107 8.94 2.10 19.37
CA ASP A 107 8.29 2.90 20.40
C ASP A 107 8.36 2.31 21.82
N LYS A 108 8.88 1.07 21.95
CA LYS A 108 9.20 0.35 23.19
C LYS A 108 7.97 -0.08 23.97
N ASP A 109 6.86 -0.34 23.30
CA ASP A 109 5.63 -0.83 23.92
C ASP A 109 5.60 -2.37 24.11
N ARG A 110 6.67 -3.07 23.70
CA ARG A 110 6.86 -4.53 23.69
C ARG A 110 6.11 -5.26 22.57
N GLN A 111 5.59 -4.53 21.60
CA GLN A 111 5.00 -5.06 20.38
C GLN A 111 5.86 -4.63 19.19
N ALA A 112 5.86 -5.45 18.13
CA ALA A 112 6.53 -5.03 16.92
C ALA A 112 5.62 -4.04 16.17
N ASP A 113 6.09 -2.82 15.92
CA ASP A 113 5.28 -1.75 15.31
C ASP A 113 4.65 -2.19 13.98
N TRP A 114 5.42 -2.94 13.19
CA TRP A 114 4.94 -3.48 11.91
C TRP A 114 3.74 -4.40 12.10
N MET A 115 3.76 -5.21 13.16
CA MET A 115 2.70 -6.16 13.45
C MET A 115 1.46 -5.47 14.00
N GLU A 116 1.59 -4.34 14.70
CA GLU A 116 0.43 -3.52 15.06
C GLU A 116 -0.30 -3.02 13.82
N VAL A 117 0.43 -2.49 12.84
CA VAL A 117 -0.15 -2.07 11.54
C VAL A 117 -0.83 -3.24 10.84
N VAL A 118 -0.15 -4.39 10.76
CA VAL A 118 -0.70 -5.62 10.16
C VAL A 118 -1.99 -6.06 10.85
N ASN A 119 -1.97 -6.16 12.17
CA ASN A 119 -3.10 -6.64 12.95
C ASN A 119 -4.31 -5.72 12.78
N TYR A 120 -4.10 -4.40 12.81
CA TYR A 120 -5.17 -3.44 12.59
C TYR A 120 -5.77 -3.57 11.18
N PHE A 121 -4.97 -3.51 10.12
CA PHE A 121 -5.51 -3.57 8.75
C PHE A 121 -6.18 -4.92 8.44
N LYS A 122 -5.66 -6.02 9.00
CA LYS A 122 -6.34 -7.32 8.92
C LYS A 122 -7.68 -7.32 9.65
N SER A 123 -7.78 -6.65 10.80
CA SER A 123 -9.04 -6.56 11.57
C SER A 123 -10.17 -5.86 10.81
N ILE A 124 -9.83 -4.95 9.89
CA ILE A 124 -10.79 -4.26 9.00
C ILE A 124 -10.86 -4.90 7.59
N GLY A 125 -10.37 -6.13 7.45
CA GLY A 125 -10.61 -6.97 6.29
C GLY A 125 -9.61 -6.84 5.14
N PHE A 126 -8.43 -6.25 5.36
CA PHE A 126 -7.35 -6.30 4.37
C PHE A 126 -6.60 -7.65 4.45
N VAL A 127 -6.22 -8.14 3.28
CA VAL A 127 -5.27 -9.26 3.14
C VAL A 127 -3.86 -8.70 3.21
N TRP A 128 -3.00 -9.35 3.98
CA TRP A 128 -1.59 -8.99 4.13
C TRP A 128 -0.69 -9.91 3.29
N GLY A 129 0.22 -9.34 2.50
CA GLY A 129 1.15 -10.08 1.64
C GLY A 129 2.17 -10.92 2.42
N GLY A 130 2.40 -10.64 3.70
CA GLY A 130 3.22 -11.48 4.59
C GLY A 130 2.62 -12.86 4.89
N ASP A 131 1.31 -13.03 4.70
CA ASP A 131 0.61 -14.31 4.88
C ASP A 131 0.64 -15.18 3.62
N TRP A 132 1.13 -14.68 2.48
CA TRP A 132 1.18 -15.45 1.24
C TRP A 132 2.07 -16.69 1.37
N LYS A 133 1.63 -17.80 0.78
CA LYS A 133 2.34 -19.09 0.84
C LYS A 133 3.71 -19.07 0.15
N SER A 134 3.87 -18.20 -0.84
CA SER A 134 5.10 -18.03 -1.61
C SER A 134 5.22 -16.58 -2.03
N PHE A 135 6.45 -16.08 -2.20
CA PHE A 135 6.69 -14.68 -2.56
C PHE A 135 6.05 -13.71 -1.58
N LYS A 136 6.29 -13.94 -0.28
CA LYS A 136 5.81 -13.06 0.79
C LYS A 136 6.25 -11.62 0.53
N ASP A 137 5.26 -10.74 0.49
CA ASP A 137 5.43 -9.32 0.29
C ASP A 137 4.99 -8.60 1.55
N TYR A 138 5.92 -8.45 2.50
CA TYR A 138 5.60 -7.93 3.83
C TYR A 138 5.02 -6.50 3.81
N PRO A 139 5.46 -5.57 2.94
CA PRO A 139 4.82 -4.26 2.78
C PRO A 139 3.36 -4.28 2.33
N HIS A 140 2.96 -5.29 1.57
CA HIS A 140 1.75 -5.26 0.76
C HIS A 140 0.48 -5.54 1.55
N PHE A 141 -0.56 -4.73 1.31
CA PHE A 141 -1.92 -4.97 1.74
C PHE A 141 -2.88 -4.78 0.56
N GLU A 142 -3.94 -5.59 0.51
CA GLU A 142 -4.99 -5.46 -0.49
C GLU A 142 -6.38 -5.77 0.04
N LYS A 143 -7.39 -5.16 -0.58
CA LYS A 143 -8.80 -5.50 -0.37
C LYS A 143 -9.50 -5.47 -1.72
N SER A 144 -9.59 -6.64 -2.36
CA SER A 144 -10.09 -6.79 -3.73
C SER A 144 -11.54 -7.27 -3.83
N PHE A 145 -12.26 -7.36 -2.72
CA PHE A 145 -13.66 -7.82 -2.67
C PHE A 145 -13.89 -9.19 -3.33
N GLY A 146 -12.93 -10.10 -3.17
CA GLY A 146 -12.97 -11.45 -3.77
C GLY A 146 -12.54 -11.51 -5.24
N HIS A 147 -12.20 -10.37 -5.86
CA HIS A 147 -11.66 -10.35 -7.20
C HIS A 147 -10.17 -10.72 -7.24
N THR A 148 -9.78 -11.34 -8.35
CA THR A 148 -8.37 -11.51 -8.75
C THR A 148 -8.00 -10.44 -9.76
N TRP A 149 -6.70 -10.26 -10.03
CA TRP A 149 -6.27 -9.38 -11.12
C TRP A 149 -6.91 -9.75 -12.47
N ARG A 150 -7.20 -11.04 -12.72
CA ARG A 150 -7.84 -11.49 -13.96
C ARG A 150 -9.27 -10.97 -14.10
N THR A 151 -10.04 -11.04 -13.01
CA THR A 151 -11.44 -10.58 -13.02
C THR A 151 -11.50 -9.06 -13.07
N LEU A 152 -10.60 -8.35 -12.38
CA LEU A 152 -10.49 -6.89 -12.47
C LEU A 152 -10.06 -6.44 -13.87
N LYS A 153 -9.09 -7.12 -14.48
CA LYS A 153 -8.69 -6.85 -15.87
C LYS A 153 -9.84 -7.06 -16.84
N ALA A 154 -10.60 -8.15 -16.69
CA ALA A 154 -11.75 -8.42 -17.54
C ALA A 154 -12.84 -7.34 -17.42
N LYS A 155 -13.10 -6.80 -16.21
CA LYS A 155 -13.99 -5.65 -16.01
C LYS A 155 -13.48 -4.40 -16.72
N TYR A 156 -12.20 -4.07 -16.51
CA TYR A 156 -11.55 -2.94 -17.16
C TYR A 156 -11.63 -3.02 -18.70
N ASP A 157 -11.33 -4.19 -19.28
CA ASP A 157 -11.35 -4.41 -20.73
C ASP A 157 -12.74 -4.34 -21.34
N LYS A 158 -13.77 -4.67 -20.57
CA LYS A 158 -15.18 -4.54 -20.98
C LYS A 158 -15.72 -3.12 -20.83
N GLY A 159 -14.92 -2.18 -20.31
CA GLY A 159 -15.39 -0.84 -19.97
C GLY A 159 -16.38 -0.83 -18.80
N ASP A 160 -16.37 -1.87 -17.96
CA ASP A 160 -17.11 -1.89 -16.70
C ASP A 160 -16.37 -1.06 -15.65
N THR A 161 -16.32 0.25 -15.93
CA THR A 161 -15.51 1.24 -15.24
C THR A 161 -16.28 2.54 -15.06
N PHE A 162 -15.78 3.38 -14.17
CA PHE A 162 -16.18 4.77 -14.03
C PHE A 162 -14.94 5.66 -13.90
N THR A 163 -15.11 6.97 -14.04
CA THR A 163 -14.01 7.93 -13.98
C THR A 163 -14.18 8.93 -12.85
N GLU A 164 -13.06 9.45 -12.38
CA GLU A 164 -12.99 10.49 -11.36
C GLU A 164 -11.85 11.45 -11.71
N VAL A 165 -12.02 12.74 -11.41
CA VAL A 165 -10.95 13.73 -11.55
C VAL A 165 -10.35 14.03 -10.18
N ILE A 166 -9.04 13.80 -10.04
CA ILE A 166 -8.28 14.04 -8.81
C ILE A 166 -7.11 14.94 -9.16
N ASP A 167 -7.01 16.09 -8.50
CA ASP A 167 -5.96 17.09 -8.71
C ASP A 167 -5.76 17.44 -10.21
N GLY A 168 -6.87 17.52 -10.97
CA GLY A 168 -6.89 17.87 -12.39
C GLY A 168 -6.59 16.72 -13.36
N LYS A 169 -6.38 15.50 -12.87
CA LYS A 169 -6.14 14.31 -13.70
C LYS A 169 -7.30 13.33 -13.62
N THR A 170 -7.70 12.77 -14.76
CA THR A 170 -8.73 11.73 -14.84
C THR A 170 -8.14 10.36 -14.50
N TYR A 171 -8.79 9.66 -13.58
CA TYR A 171 -8.52 8.28 -13.21
C TYR A 171 -9.69 7.40 -13.63
N THR A 172 -9.41 6.14 -13.94
CA THR A 172 -10.41 5.14 -14.31
C THR A 172 -10.39 4.02 -13.29
N TRP A 173 -11.56 3.72 -12.75
CA TRP A 173 -11.79 2.74 -11.69
C TRP A 173 -12.68 1.64 -12.23
N VAL A 174 -12.44 0.40 -11.81
CA VAL A 174 -13.33 -0.72 -12.15
C VAL A 174 -14.54 -0.69 -11.23
N ASN A 175 -15.74 -0.96 -11.73
CA ASN A 175 -16.88 -1.15 -10.83
C ASN A 175 -16.65 -2.44 -10.01
N LEU A 176 -16.82 -2.39 -8.69
CA LEU A 176 -16.63 -3.54 -7.79
C LEU A 176 -17.97 -4.17 -7.38
#